data_AF-A0A328BNY3-F1
#
_entry.id   AF-A0A328BNY3-F1
#
_cell.length_a   1.000
_cell.length_b   1.000
_cell.length_c   1.000
_cell.angle_alpha   90.00
_cell.angle_beta   90.00
_cell.angle_gamma   90.00
#
_symmetry.space_group_name_H-M   'P 1'
#
loop_
_entity.id
_entity.type
_entity.pdbx_description
1 polymer ?
#
loop_
_entity_poly.entity_id
_entity_poly.type
_entity_poly.pdbx_seq_one_letter_code
_entity_poly.pdbx_strand_id
1 'polypeptide(L)'
;MSTRPTQRSTSRGGATGRFMARAPAAGGTEVRAYKGKVTTTGSSKAVRLGKQFFTDHPEFEVSADVMVRSVSPGYVLMAVEAPKTTGRKTDELDPVVGAFLSFMEADLKANPHKVQPLDLSRVAALVEGVEPLRDAEELPADFTL
;
A
#
# COMPACT_ATOMS: atom_id res chain seq x y z
N MET A 1 -64.32 31.99 -17.93
CA MET A 1 -63.38 32.61 -18.90
C MET A 1 -62.03 32.75 -18.19
N SER A 2 -61.07 31.86 -18.53
CA SER A 2 -59.78 32.18 -19.21
C SER A 2 -58.77 32.89 -18.30
N THR A 3 -57.51 32.49 -18.10
CA THR A 3 -56.61 31.54 -18.79
C THR A 3 -55.31 31.43 -17.97
N ARG A 4 -54.63 30.27 -18.02
CA ARG A 4 -53.19 30.09 -17.67
C ARG A 4 -52.32 30.92 -18.65
N PRO A 5 -51.08 31.33 -18.30
CA PRO A 5 -49.95 30.42 -18.56
C PRO A 5 -48.72 30.51 -17.63
N THR A 6 -47.94 29.44 -17.74
CA THR A 6 -46.56 29.14 -17.33
C THR A 6 -45.50 30.24 -17.50
N GLN A 7 -44.52 30.26 -16.59
CA GLN A 7 -43.13 30.52 -17.00
C GLN A 7 -42.13 29.65 -16.23
N ARG A 8 -41.45 28.80 -17.00
CA ARG A 8 -40.22 28.08 -16.66
C ARG A 8 -39.06 29.08 -16.81
N SER A 9 -38.20 29.22 -15.82
CA SER A 9 -36.90 29.89 -15.99
C SER A 9 -35.79 28.97 -15.52
N THR A 10 -34.87 28.74 -16.44
CA THR A 10 -33.68 27.91 -16.36
C THR A 10 -32.46 28.75 -16.02
N SER A 11 -31.44 28.07 -15.48
CA SER A 11 -30.02 28.47 -15.47
C SER A 11 -29.67 29.50 -14.38
N ARG A 12 -28.51 29.51 -13.73
CA ARG A 12 -27.16 29.05 -14.07
C ARG A 12 -26.33 29.06 -12.77
N GLY A 13 -25.32 28.20 -12.69
CA GLY A 13 -24.01 28.56 -12.14
C GLY A 13 -23.85 28.62 -10.62
N GLY A 14 -23.22 27.59 -10.07
CA GLY A 14 -22.65 27.61 -8.72
C GLY A 14 -21.67 26.46 -8.59
N ALA A 15 -20.53 26.56 -9.29
CA ALA A 15 -19.43 25.62 -9.16
C ALA A 15 -18.84 25.75 -7.75
N THR A 16 -19.34 24.97 -6.79
CA THR A 16 -18.66 24.74 -5.53
C THR A 16 -17.46 23.85 -5.79
N GLY A 17 -16.33 24.50 -6.08
CA GLY A 17 -15.02 23.87 -6.03
C GLY A 17 -14.81 23.30 -4.62
N ARG A 18 -14.92 21.97 -4.52
CA ARG A 18 -14.51 21.25 -3.32
C ARG A 18 -13.00 21.13 -3.39
N PHE A 19 -12.30 22.03 -2.72
CA PHE A 19 -10.88 21.87 -2.41
C PHE A 19 -10.74 20.58 -1.59
N MET A 20 -10.43 19.48 -2.27
CA MET A 20 -9.93 18.28 -1.63
C MET A 20 -8.50 18.60 -1.20
N ALA A 21 -8.34 18.86 0.10
CA ALA A 21 -7.02 18.84 0.72
C ALA A 21 -6.40 17.46 0.41
N ARG A 22 -5.29 17.50 -0.33
CA ARG A 22 -4.44 16.32 -0.57
C ARG A 22 -4.06 15.76 0.79
N ALA A 23 -4.53 14.55 1.09
CA ALA A 23 -4.11 13.82 2.27
C ALA A 23 -2.57 13.70 2.24
N PRO A 24 -1.87 13.91 3.37
CA PRO A 24 -0.44 13.67 3.42
C PRO A 24 -0.19 12.19 3.07
N ALA A 25 0.84 11.96 2.25
CA ALA A 25 1.32 10.62 1.93
C ALA A 25 1.81 9.96 3.22
N ALA A 26 0.94 9.21 3.89
CA ALA A 26 1.28 8.41 5.04
C ALA A 26 2.09 7.20 4.56
N GLY A 27 3.41 7.37 4.52
CA GLY A 27 4.38 6.28 4.34
C GLY A 27 4.51 5.38 5.58
N GLY A 28 3.53 5.37 6.48
CA GLY A 28 3.37 4.35 7.51
C GLY A 28 2.34 3.33 7.02
N THR A 29 2.76 2.09 6.79
CA THR A 29 1.80 1.00 6.53
C THR A 29 0.98 0.78 7.80
N GLU A 30 -0.18 1.44 7.92
CA GLU A 30 -1.17 1.11 8.94
C GLU A 30 -1.51 -0.37 8.80
N VAL A 31 -1.11 -1.17 9.78
CA VAL A 31 -1.44 -2.61 9.81
C VAL A 31 -2.92 -2.75 10.13
N ARG A 32 -3.77 -2.70 9.10
CA ARG A 32 -5.21 -2.94 9.22
C ARG A 32 -5.51 -4.42 9.12
N ALA A 33 -6.25 -4.94 10.10
CA ALA A 33 -6.73 -6.32 10.10
C ALA A 33 -8.13 -6.40 9.48
N TYR A 34 -8.28 -7.23 8.45
CA TYR A 34 -9.57 -7.49 7.80
C TYR A 34 -10.09 -8.87 8.18
N LYS A 35 -11.34 -8.95 8.63
CA LYS A 35 -12.00 -10.24 8.92
C LYS A 35 -12.71 -10.78 7.68
N GLY A 36 -12.60 -12.09 7.48
CA GLY A 36 -13.30 -12.82 6.44
C GLY A 36 -13.88 -14.13 6.93
N LYS A 37 -14.63 -14.82 6.07
CA LYS A 37 -15.14 -16.18 6.32
C LYS A 37 -14.74 -17.11 5.18
N VAL A 38 -14.40 -18.34 5.52
CA VAL A 38 -14.20 -19.41 4.53
C VAL A 38 -15.57 -19.89 4.07
N THR A 39 -15.78 -19.93 2.76
CA THR A 39 -17.00 -20.41 2.10
C THR A 39 -16.65 -21.46 1.05
N THR A 40 -17.65 -22.16 0.54
CA THR A 40 -17.50 -23.09 -0.59
C THR A 40 -18.07 -22.45 -1.84
N THR A 41 -17.30 -22.48 -2.93
CA THR A 41 -17.66 -21.95 -4.26
C THR A 41 -17.40 -23.04 -5.29
N GLY A 42 -18.47 -23.64 -5.83
CA GLY A 42 -18.36 -24.81 -6.70
C GLY A 42 -17.71 -25.99 -5.96
N SER A 43 -16.63 -26.53 -6.53
CA SER A 43 -15.81 -27.59 -5.93
C SER A 43 -14.67 -27.08 -5.03
N SER A 44 -14.53 -25.76 -4.87
CA SER A 44 -13.39 -25.14 -4.19
C SER A 44 -13.80 -24.39 -2.92
N LYS A 45 -12.84 -24.12 -2.04
CA LYS A 45 -13.01 -23.19 -0.92
C LYS A 45 -12.56 -21.79 -1.33
N ALA A 46 -13.21 -20.77 -0.79
CA ALA A 46 -12.90 -19.37 -1.00
C ALA A 46 -12.88 -18.62 0.34
N VAL A 47 -12.12 -17.53 0.42
CA VAL A 47 -12.16 -16.60 1.56
C VAL A 47 -12.95 -15.37 1.13
N ARG A 48 -14.09 -15.13 1.79
CA ARG A 48 -14.89 -13.93 1.57
C ARG A 48 -14.41 -12.82 2.49
N LEU A 49 -13.86 -11.75 1.92
CA LEU A 49 -13.45 -10.53 2.62
C LEU A 49 -14.56 -9.47 2.55
N GLY A 50 -14.59 -8.56 3.54
CA GLY A 50 -15.55 -7.45 3.58
C GLY A 50 -15.29 -6.40 2.49
N LYS A 51 -16.32 -5.63 2.12
CA LYS A 51 -16.21 -4.58 1.09
C LYS A 51 -15.11 -3.55 1.36
N GLN A 52 -14.83 -3.26 2.63
CA GLN A 52 -13.80 -2.30 3.03
C GLN A 52 -12.40 -2.73 2.56
N PHE A 53 -12.10 -4.03 2.57
CA PHE A 53 -10.81 -4.54 2.09
C PHE A 53 -10.56 -4.14 0.64
N PHE A 54 -11.53 -4.35 -0.24
CA PHE A 54 -11.43 -4.01 -1.66
C PHE A 54 -11.50 -2.51 -1.94
N THR A 55 -11.96 -1.72 -0.96
CA THR A 55 -11.94 -0.25 -1.05
C THR A 55 -10.55 0.27 -0.71
N ASP A 56 -9.92 -0.31 0.32
CA ASP A 56 -8.58 0.07 0.78
C ASP A 56 -7.48 -0.53 -0.12
N HIS A 57 -7.75 -1.69 -0.74
CA HIS A 57 -6.85 -2.43 -1.62
C HIS A 57 -7.52 -2.70 -2.98
N PRO A 58 -7.66 -1.67 -3.84
CA PRO A 58 -8.28 -1.81 -5.15
C PRO A 58 -7.51 -2.78 -6.06
N GLU A 59 -6.24 -3.09 -5.80
CA GLU A 59 -5.47 -4.08 -6.56
C GLU A 59 -6.10 -5.49 -6.57
N PHE A 60 -6.96 -5.83 -5.59
CA PHE A 60 -7.65 -7.12 -5.49
C PHE A 60 -9.04 -7.13 -6.18
N GLU A 61 -9.19 -6.50 -7.35
CA GLU A 61 -10.47 -6.46 -8.08
C GLU A 61 -10.99 -7.85 -8.49
N VAL A 62 -12.25 -7.89 -8.91
CA VAL A 62 -12.89 -9.11 -9.44
C VAL A 62 -12.12 -9.59 -10.67
N SER A 63 -11.66 -10.84 -10.64
CA SER A 63 -10.82 -11.50 -11.66
C SER A 63 -9.32 -11.20 -11.60
N ALA A 64 -8.82 -10.54 -10.54
CA ALA A 64 -7.38 -10.46 -10.31
C ALA A 64 -6.81 -11.85 -9.97
N ASP A 65 -5.73 -12.24 -10.65
CA ASP A 65 -4.98 -13.44 -10.29
C ASP A 65 -4.21 -13.16 -9.00
N VAL A 66 -4.29 -14.06 -8.03
CA VAL A 66 -3.66 -13.90 -6.71
C VAL A 66 -2.78 -15.09 -6.37
N MET A 67 -1.61 -14.80 -5.83
CA MET A 67 -0.68 -15.77 -5.27
C MET A 67 -0.83 -15.79 -3.75
N VAL A 68 -1.01 -16.98 -3.17
CA VAL A 68 -1.06 -17.19 -1.73
C VAL A 68 0.12 -18.06 -1.29
N ARG A 69 0.96 -17.56 -0.38
CA ARG A 69 2.11 -18.27 0.18
C ARG A 69 1.94 -18.50 1.68
N SER A 70 2.20 -19.72 2.14
CA SER A 70 2.26 -20.02 3.58
C SER A 70 3.54 -19.45 4.18
N VAL A 71 3.44 -18.73 5.29
CA VAL A 71 4.60 -18.22 6.05
C VAL A 71 4.82 -19.03 7.32
N SER A 72 3.73 -19.39 8.01
CA SER A 72 3.73 -20.21 9.20
C SER A 72 2.35 -20.85 9.42
N PRO A 73 2.19 -21.84 10.32
CA PRO A 73 0.88 -22.43 10.59
C PRO A 73 -0.16 -21.38 10.97
N GLY A 74 -1.26 -21.31 10.21
CA GLY A 74 -2.34 -20.34 10.42
C GLY A 74 -2.14 -18.98 9.75
N TYR A 75 -1.01 -18.72 9.10
CA TYR A 75 -0.71 -17.44 8.45
C TYR A 75 -0.32 -17.62 6.99
N VAL A 76 -0.94 -16.81 6.13
CA VAL A 76 -0.62 -16.76 4.70
C VAL A 76 -0.39 -15.32 4.27
N LEU A 77 0.53 -15.14 3.33
CA LEU A 77 0.67 -13.91 2.57
C LEU A 77 -0.10 -14.06 1.27
N MET A 78 -0.89 -13.03 0.95
CA MET A 78 -1.63 -12.94 -0.30
C MET A 78 -1.10 -11.74 -1.07
N ALA A 79 -0.77 -11.95 -2.35
CA ALA A 79 -0.35 -10.90 -3.26
C ALA A 79 -1.09 -11.05 -4.59
N VAL A 80 -1.39 -9.93 -5.24
CA VAL A 80 -1.86 -9.95 -6.63
C VAL A 80 -0.69 -10.37 -7.52
N GLU A 81 -0.90 -11.37 -8.37
CA GLU A 81 0.03 -11.61 -9.46
C GLU A 81 -0.10 -10.42 -10.39
N ALA A 82 0.88 -9.52 -10.34
CA ALA A 82 0.92 -8.36 -11.21
C ALA A 82 0.63 -8.82 -12.65
N PRO A 83 -0.23 -8.12 -13.41
CA PRO A 83 -0.40 -8.44 -14.82
C PRO A 83 1.00 -8.45 -15.44
N LYS A 84 1.25 -9.38 -16.37
CA LYS A 84 2.55 -9.67 -17.03
C LYS A 84 3.29 -8.44 -17.61
N THR A 85 2.72 -7.25 -17.51
CA THR A 85 3.38 -5.99 -17.82
C THR A 85 2.87 -4.88 -16.89
N THR A 86 3.27 -4.89 -15.63
CA THR A 86 3.45 -3.62 -14.91
C THR A 86 4.91 -3.51 -14.58
N GLY A 87 5.67 -3.01 -15.56
CA GLY A 87 6.90 -2.30 -15.26
C GLY A 87 6.52 -1.22 -14.26
N ARG A 88 6.76 -1.47 -12.97
CA ARG A 88 6.85 -0.42 -11.97
C ARG A 88 7.84 0.56 -12.59
N LYS A 89 7.34 1.71 -13.04
CA LYS A 89 8.19 2.68 -13.72
C LYS A 89 9.32 3.00 -12.77
N THR A 90 10.51 2.52 -13.10
CA THR A 90 11.76 2.99 -12.52
C THR A 90 11.92 4.50 -12.70
N ASP A 91 11.07 5.16 -13.50
CA ASP A 91 10.99 6.62 -13.66
C ASP A 91 10.70 7.39 -12.36
N GLU A 92 10.18 6.74 -11.30
CA GLU A 92 9.97 7.40 -9.99
C GLU A 92 11.10 7.15 -8.98
N LEU A 93 12.04 6.25 -9.28
CA LEU A 93 13.21 6.06 -8.44
C LEU A 93 14.30 7.02 -8.91
N ASP A 94 14.92 7.73 -7.96
CA ASP A 94 16.15 8.46 -8.23
C ASP A 94 17.12 7.53 -8.99
N PRO A 95 17.71 7.95 -10.12
CA PRO A 95 18.59 7.11 -10.93
C PRO A 95 19.73 6.47 -10.14
N VAL A 96 20.24 7.15 -9.11
CA VAL A 96 21.28 6.63 -8.21
C VAL A 96 20.71 5.50 -7.36
N VAL A 97 19.53 5.70 -6.77
CA VAL A 97 18.86 4.68 -5.97
C VAL A 97 18.50 3.48 -6.84
N GLY A 98 17.99 3.71 -8.06
CA GLY A 98 17.70 2.64 -9.01
C GLY A 98 18.93 1.82 -9.38
N ALA A 99 20.07 2.48 -9.64
CA ALA A 99 21.33 1.82 -9.93
C ALA A 99 21.85 1.01 -8.73
N PHE A 100 21.78 1.57 -7.51
CA PHE A 100 22.17 0.89 -6.29
C PHE A 100 21.33 -0.36 -6.02
N LEU A 101 20.01 -0.24 -6.13
CA LEU A 101 19.09 -1.38 -5.94
C LEU A 101 19.34 -2.48 -6.98
N SER A 102 19.59 -2.11 -8.24
CA SER A 102 19.90 -3.07 -9.30
C SER A 102 21.22 -3.81 -9.04
N PHE A 103 22.23 -3.10 -8.53
CA PHE A 103 23.49 -3.72 -8.10
C PHE A 103 23.26 -4.72 -6.95
N MET A 104 22.50 -4.32 -5.92
CA MET A 104 22.17 -5.22 -4.82
C MET A 104 21.39 -6.45 -5.29
N GLU A 105 20.38 -6.28 -6.16
CA GLU A 105 19.62 -7.40 -6.71
C GLU A 105 20.54 -8.41 -7.42
N ALA A 106 21.49 -7.93 -8.22
CA ALA A 106 22.45 -8.77 -8.90
C ALA A 106 23.36 -9.53 -7.91
N ASP A 107 23.89 -8.86 -6.88
CA ASP A 107 24.74 -9.51 -5.87
C ASP A 107 23.97 -10.54 -5.04
N LEU A 108 22.73 -10.25 -4.65
CA LEU A 108 21.88 -11.16 -3.89
C LEU A 108 21.53 -12.43 -4.69
N LYS A 109 21.29 -12.31 -6.00
CA LYS A 109 21.07 -13.46 -6.89
C LYS A 109 22.34 -14.30 -7.07
N ALA A 110 23.49 -13.64 -7.22
CA ALA A 110 24.77 -14.32 -7.38
C ALA A 110 25.23 -15.03 -6.08
N ASN A 111 24.88 -14.47 -4.92
CA ASN A 111 25.37 -14.90 -3.61
C ASN A 111 24.22 -15.14 -2.61
N PRO A 112 23.34 -16.13 -2.84
CA PRO A 112 22.17 -16.36 -1.98
C PRO A 112 22.55 -16.74 -0.54
N HIS A 113 23.74 -17.29 -0.33
CA HIS A 113 24.27 -17.66 0.99
C HIS A 113 24.63 -16.45 1.88
N LYS A 114 24.73 -15.24 1.31
CA LYS A 114 24.96 -14.00 2.08
C LYS A 114 23.68 -13.46 2.72
N VAL A 115 22.51 -13.93 2.27
CA VAL A 115 21.22 -13.57 2.88
C VAL A 115 21.04 -14.39 4.15
N GLN A 116 21.27 -13.75 5.29
CA GLN A 116 21.11 -14.37 6.59
C GLN A 116 19.85 -13.83 7.29
N PRO A 117 19.17 -14.66 8.10
CA PRO A 117 18.13 -14.16 9.00
C PRO A 117 18.67 -13.01 9.85
N LEU A 118 17.84 -11.98 10.04
CA LEU A 118 18.20 -10.84 10.85
C LEU A 118 18.35 -11.28 12.32
N ASP A 119 19.55 -11.11 12.88
CA ASP A 119 19.78 -11.28 14.31
C ASP A 119 19.46 -9.98 15.04
N LEU A 120 18.29 -9.95 15.68
CA LEU A 120 17.82 -8.77 16.43
C LEU A 120 18.71 -8.41 17.61
N SER A 121 19.47 -9.37 18.17
CA SER A 121 20.41 -9.08 19.26
C SER A 121 21.59 -8.24 18.78
N ARG A 122 22.08 -8.52 17.56
CA ARG A 122 23.11 -7.73 16.90
C ARG A 122 22.61 -6.33 16.54
N VAL A 123 21.36 -6.21 16.10
CA VAL A 123 20.74 -4.90 15.85
C VAL A 123 20.64 -4.10 17.15
N ALA A 124 20.19 -4.72 18.24
CA ALA A 124 20.09 -4.08 19.55
C ALA A 124 21.46 -3.53 20.03
N ALA A 125 22.55 -4.27 19.80
CA ALA A 125 23.90 -3.81 20.11
C ALA A 125 24.35 -2.61 19.24
N LEU A 126 23.92 -2.55 17.98
CA LEU A 126 24.25 -1.43 17.09
C LEU A 126 23.52 -0.13 17.44
N VAL A 127 22.38 -0.23 18.11
CA VAL A 127 21.57 0.92 18.55
C VAL A 127 21.68 1.17 20.06
N GLU A 128 22.63 0.52 20.73
CA GLU A 128 22.86 0.71 22.16
C GLU A 128 23.27 2.17 22.43
N GLY A 129 22.53 2.85 23.30
CA GLY A 129 22.73 4.27 23.61
C GLY A 129 22.10 5.24 22.61
N VAL A 130 21.40 4.76 21.59
CA VAL A 130 20.56 5.59 20.72
C VAL A 130 19.16 5.67 21.33
N GLU A 131 18.83 6.84 21.88
CA GLU A 131 17.48 7.11 22.34
C GLU A 131 16.55 7.32 21.12
N PRO A 132 15.49 6.51 20.96
CA PRO A 132 14.56 6.69 19.86
C PRO A 132 13.81 8.00 20.05
N LEU A 133 13.90 8.89 19.05
CA LEU A 133 13.09 10.10 19.02
C LEU A 133 11.61 9.69 19.00
N ARG A 134 10.83 10.22 19.94
CA ARG A 134 9.39 9.95 19.94
C ARG A 134 8.74 10.70 18.79
N ASP A 135 7.66 10.15 18.24
CA ASP A 135 6.94 10.76 17.10
C ASP A 135 6.46 12.20 17.34
N ALA A 136 6.38 12.63 18.60
CA ALA A 136 5.96 13.98 19.01
C ALA A 136 7.14 14.92 19.35
N GLU A 137 8.38 14.44 19.30
CA GLU A 137 9.57 15.24 19.59
C GLU A 137 10.10 15.87 18.30
N GLU A 138 10.35 17.18 18.34
CA GLU A 138 10.93 17.91 17.21
C GLU A 138 12.41 17.51 17.03
N LEU A 139 12.82 17.35 15.77
CA LEU A 139 14.22 17.07 15.44
C LEU A 139 15.11 18.25 15.92
N PRO A 140 16.29 17.96 16.49
CA PRO A 140 17.24 18.97 16.88
C PRO A 140 17.59 19.92 15.73
N ALA A 141 17.82 21.20 16.04
CA ALA A 141 18.08 22.24 15.03
C ALA A 141 19.40 22.05 14.26
N ASP A 142 20.28 21.17 14.73
CA ASP A 142 21.55 20.77 14.12
C ASP A 142 21.42 19.50 13.23
N PHE A 143 20.22 18.92 13.13
CA PHE A 143 19.98 17.78 12.25
C PHE A 143 20.06 18.19 10.77
N THR A 144 20.98 17.58 10.02
CA THR A 144 21.18 17.86 8.60
C THR A 144 20.89 16.60 7.77
N LEU A 145 20.08 16.73 6.73
CA LEU A 145 19.71 15.65 5.78
C LEU A 145 20.65 15.62 4.57
#